data_AF-A0A1I6DDN1-F1
#
_entry.id   AF-A0A1I6DDN1-F1
#
_cell.length_a   1.000
_cell.length_b   1.000
_cell.length_c   1.000
_cell.angle_alpha   90.00
_cell.angle_beta   90.00
_cell.angle_gamma   90.00
#
_symmetry.space_group_name_H-M   'P 1'
#
loop_
_entity.id
_entity.type
_entity.pdbx_description
1 polymer ?
#
loop_
_entity_poly.entity_id
_entity_poly.type
_entity_poly.pdbx_seq_one_letter_code
_entity_poly.pdbx_strand_id
1 'polypeptide(L)'
;MPSKTVLFAIAAVIVGFVIGVIARSADDKNYDAAIAALEARVDGLSAGVDEIQSGMSESFAAVESGISERIGAVEAGVSAGAQALSEATGALRGEMAAMGEATRAALAEAQAAAQDAVTAGLAAMSPAETLEAAPETMPEAATEATMEAATEATTEAVADAPVYRAGQTVMLADGALRVFVSRVDDGEGRVSLAVNGFERVMLGQGRATEVRGGDGAACLLSVGEVSADGVALAAPCGADRAEPRGVTAGSTARLTDGLRVFVSRVSDGAARIAINGRSLQSLSVGEAADVPGQRCALRLEGIDRGHVDVSTTCG
;
A
#
# COMPACT_ATOMS: atom_id res chain seq x y z
N MET A 1 -31.90 -19.23 -3.76
CA MET A 1 -32.61 -20.52 -3.61
C MET A 1 -32.66 -21.02 -2.15
N PRO A 2 -33.21 -20.26 -1.17
CA PRO A 2 -33.34 -20.71 0.23
C PRO A 2 -34.67 -21.43 0.56
N SER A 3 -35.63 -21.52 -0.37
CA SER A 3 -36.98 -22.02 -0.08
C SER A 3 -37.06 -23.52 0.25
N LYS A 4 -36.12 -24.33 -0.24
CA LYS A 4 -36.16 -25.78 -0.05
C LYS A 4 -35.79 -26.19 1.39
N THR A 5 -34.82 -25.50 2.00
CA THR A 5 -34.32 -25.84 3.34
C THR A 5 -35.34 -25.55 4.44
N VAL A 6 -36.10 -24.45 4.32
CA VAL A 6 -37.19 -24.12 5.24
C VAL A 6 -38.32 -25.13 5.13
N LEU A 7 -38.67 -25.54 3.90
CA LEU A 7 -39.72 -26.54 3.67
C LEU A 7 -39.37 -27.90 4.27
N PHE A 8 -38.11 -28.34 4.17
CA PHE A 8 -37.65 -29.60 4.76
C PHE A 8 -37.61 -29.56 6.29
N ALA A 9 -37.26 -28.43 6.89
CA ALA A 9 -37.27 -28.27 8.35
C ALA A 9 -38.69 -28.35 8.92
N ILE A 10 -39.66 -27.69 8.26
CA ILE A 10 -41.08 -27.75 8.67
C ILE A 10 -41.63 -29.17 8.51
N ALA A 11 -41.34 -29.83 7.38
CA ALA A 11 -41.79 -31.20 7.13
C ALA A 11 -41.22 -32.20 8.17
N ALA A 12 -39.95 -32.06 8.57
CA ALA A 12 -39.33 -32.93 9.57
C ALA A 12 -39.95 -32.78 10.97
N VAL A 13 -40.33 -31.55 11.37
CA VAL A 13 -41.00 -31.29 12.65
C VAL A 13 -42.40 -31.89 12.66
N ILE A 14 -43.16 -31.76 11.56
CA ILE A 14 -44.51 -32.34 11.44
C ILE A 14 -44.45 -33.86 11.52
N VAL A 15 -43.54 -34.50 10.76
CA VAL A 15 -43.39 -35.96 10.74
C VAL A 15 -42.93 -36.50 12.09
N GLY A 16 -41.94 -35.86 12.73
CA GLY A 16 -41.46 -36.27 14.06
C GLY A 16 -42.54 -36.17 15.14
N PHE A 17 -43.41 -35.16 15.06
CA PHE A 17 -44.51 -35.00 16.01
C PHE A 17 -45.64 -36.01 15.79
N VAL A 18 -46.05 -36.25 14.54
CA VAL A 18 -47.08 -37.26 14.22
C VAL A 18 -46.63 -38.65 14.69
N ILE A 19 -45.35 -39.00 14.44
CA ILE A 19 -44.77 -40.26 14.93
C ILE A 19 -44.74 -40.30 16.47
N GLY A 20 -44.37 -39.20 17.12
CA GLY A 20 -44.33 -39.11 18.59
C GLY A 20 -45.70 -39.19 19.27
N VAL A 21 -46.75 -38.66 18.66
CA VAL A 21 -48.13 -38.75 19.16
C VAL A 21 -48.69 -40.16 19.00
N ILE A 22 -48.50 -40.78 17.83
CA ILE A 22 -48.95 -42.16 17.57
C ILE A 22 -48.24 -43.15 18.49
N ALA A 23 -46.94 -42.96 18.76
CA ALA A 23 -46.19 -43.82 19.67
C ALA A 23 -46.63 -43.69 21.14
N ARG A 24 -47.28 -42.59 21.53
CA ARG A 24 -47.75 -42.33 22.90
C ARG A 24 -49.23 -42.66 23.13
N SER A 25 -50.00 -42.91 22.06
CA SER A 25 -51.45 -43.12 22.11
C SER A 25 -51.89 -44.59 22.03
N ALA A 26 -51.03 -45.56 22.33
CA ALA A 26 -51.38 -46.99 22.33
C ALA A 26 -52.35 -47.41 23.47
N ASP A 27 -52.86 -46.45 24.27
CA ASP A 27 -53.95 -46.64 25.23
C ASP A 27 -55.24 -45.97 24.71
N ASP A 28 -56.27 -46.78 24.46
CA ASP A 28 -57.48 -46.53 23.64
C ASP A 28 -58.42 -45.38 24.08
N LYS A 29 -58.04 -44.50 25.02
CA LYS A 29 -58.94 -43.46 25.59
C LYS A 29 -58.46 -42.01 25.47
N ASN A 30 -57.34 -41.73 24.79
CA ASN A 30 -56.73 -40.39 24.77
C ASN A 30 -56.66 -39.70 23.39
N TYR A 31 -57.39 -40.18 22.37
CA TYR A 31 -57.36 -39.58 21.04
C TYR A 31 -57.88 -38.14 20.99
N ASP A 32 -58.93 -37.81 21.76
CA ASP A 32 -59.49 -36.45 21.79
C ASP A 32 -58.49 -35.42 22.35
N ALA A 33 -57.72 -35.81 23.38
CA ALA A 33 -56.68 -34.96 23.95
C ALA A 33 -55.51 -34.77 22.98
N ALA A 34 -55.17 -35.79 22.19
CA ALA A 34 -54.14 -35.71 21.17
C ALA A 34 -54.58 -34.81 19.98
N ILE A 35 -55.85 -34.89 19.57
CA ILE A 35 -56.42 -34.03 18.52
C ILE A 35 -56.43 -32.57 18.98
N ALA A 36 -56.92 -32.27 20.19
CA ALA A 36 -56.92 -30.92 20.73
C ALA A 36 -55.49 -30.34 20.86
N ALA A 37 -54.51 -31.16 21.24
CA ALA A 37 -53.10 -30.74 21.29
C ALA A 37 -52.49 -30.48 19.90
N LEU A 38 -52.95 -31.21 18.87
CA LEU A 38 -52.53 -30.98 17.50
C LEU A 38 -53.16 -29.70 16.94
N GLU A 39 -54.46 -29.46 17.18
CA GLU A 39 -55.17 -28.23 16.78
C GLU A 39 -54.50 -26.99 17.39
N ALA A 40 -54.23 -26.99 18.69
CA ALA A 40 -53.54 -25.87 19.34
C ALA A 40 -52.14 -25.59 18.76
N ARG A 41 -51.44 -26.63 18.29
CA ARG A 41 -50.14 -26.48 17.62
C ARG A 41 -50.27 -25.99 16.18
N VAL A 42 -51.30 -26.43 15.46
CA VAL A 42 -51.60 -25.95 14.10
C VAL A 42 -51.96 -24.46 14.15
N ASP A 43 -52.78 -24.04 15.11
CA ASP A 43 -53.11 -22.63 15.32
C ASP A 43 -51.87 -21.80 15.69
N GLY A 44 -51.03 -22.33 16.58
CA GLY A 44 -49.76 -21.69 16.94
C GLY A 44 -48.79 -21.59 15.76
N LEU A 45 -48.74 -22.61 14.90
CA LEU A 45 -47.91 -22.59 13.70
C LEU A 45 -48.45 -21.62 12.66
N SER A 46 -49.78 -21.55 12.48
CA SER A 46 -50.43 -20.58 11.59
C SER A 46 -50.12 -19.16 12.04
N ALA A 47 -50.30 -18.86 13.33
CA ALA A 47 -49.97 -17.56 13.90
C ALA A 47 -48.48 -17.22 13.74
N GLY A 48 -47.58 -18.18 13.96
CA GLY A 48 -46.15 -17.98 13.76
C GLY A 48 -45.77 -17.73 12.29
N VAL A 49 -46.46 -18.37 11.34
CA VAL A 49 -46.27 -18.12 9.90
C VAL A 49 -46.76 -16.72 9.52
N ASP A 50 -47.91 -16.29 10.05
CA ASP A 50 -48.45 -14.94 9.81
C ASP A 50 -47.52 -13.85 10.37
N GLU A 51 -46.92 -14.09 11.54
CA GLU A 51 -45.95 -13.19 12.17
C GLU A 51 -44.64 -13.11 11.36
N ILE A 52 -44.11 -14.26 10.90
CA ILE A 52 -42.94 -14.30 10.02
C ILE A 52 -43.21 -13.59 8.69
N GLN A 53 -44.39 -13.82 8.09
CA GLN A 53 -44.76 -13.18 6.83
C GLN A 53 -44.87 -11.65 6.98
N SER A 54 -45.44 -11.19 8.09
CA SER A 54 -45.55 -9.76 8.41
C SER A 54 -44.17 -9.13 8.64
N GLY A 55 -43.33 -9.75 9.47
CA GLY A 55 -41.98 -9.25 9.74
C GLY A 55 -41.06 -9.28 8.52
N MET A 56 -41.23 -10.28 7.64
CA MET A 56 -40.48 -10.35 6.38
C MET A 56 -40.94 -9.26 5.40
N SER A 57 -42.24 -8.95 5.34
CA SER A 57 -42.78 -7.86 4.52
C SER A 57 -42.27 -6.49 5.00
N GLU A 58 -42.24 -6.27 6.31
CA GLU A 58 -41.67 -5.06 6.91
C GLU A 58 -40.16 -4.94 6.65
N SER A 59 -39.43 -6.05 6.78
CA SER A 59 -38.00 -6.09 6.45
C SER A 59 -37.74 -5.77 4.98
N PHE A 60 -38.56 -6.29 4.06
CA PHE A 60 -38.45 -5.98 2.64
C PHE A 60 -38.72 -4.49 2.36
N ALA A 61 -39.76 -3.91 2.97
CA ALA A 61 -40.06 -2.49 2.83
C ALA A 61 -38.91 -1.61 3.37
N ALA A 62 -38.33 -1.98 4.51
CA ALA A 62 -37.18 -1.27 5.09
C ALA A 62 -35.93 -1.36 4.20
N VAL A 63 -35.66 -2.54 3.62
CA VAL A 63 -34.55 -2.75 2.69
C VAL A 63 -34.76 -1.95 1.40
N GLU A 64 -35.97 -1.95 0.83
CA GLU A 64 -36.30 -1.18 -0.37
C GLU A 64 -36.11 0.32 -0.14
N SER A 65 -36.64 0.85 0.96
CA SER A 65 -36.46 2.24 1.36
C SER A 65 -34.98 2.59 1.55
N GLY A 66 -34.22 1.75 2.25
CA GLY A 66 -32.79 1.98 2.48
C GLY A 66 -31.96 1.91 1.20
N ILE A 67 -32.32 1.06 0.24
CA ILE A 67 -31.66 1.01 -1.07
C ILE A 67 -31.99 2.28 -1.87
N SER A 68 -33.25 2.72 -1.90
CA SER A 68 -33.64 3.96 -2.60
C SER A 68 -32.94 5.19 -2.04
N GLU A 69 -32.82 5.31 -0.71
CA GLU A 69 -32.10 6.42 -0.07
C GLU A 69 -30.60 6.39 -0.42
N ARG A 70 -29.97 5.22 -0.40
CA ARG A 70 -28.57 5.05 -0.78
C ARG A 70 -28.32 5.39 -2.25
N ILE A 71 -29.24 5.01 -3.15
CA ILE A 71 -29.16 5.37 -4.56
C ILE A 71 -29.23 6.89 -4.72
N GLY A 72 -30.19 7.56 -4.07
CA GLY A 72 -30.29 9.02 -4.12
C GLY A 72 -29.04 9.73 -3.59
N ALA A 73 -28.46 9.24 -2.49
CA ALA A 73 -27.22 9.78 -1.94
C ALA A 73 -26.02 9.58 -2.90
N VAL A 74 -25.95 8.43 -3.58
CA VAL A 74 -24.90 8.16 -4.58
C VAL A 74 -25.08 9.06 -5.81
N GLU A 75 -26.30 9.23 -6.32
CA GLU A 75 -26.58 10.12 -7.46
C GLU A 75 -26.23 11.58 -7.15
N ALA A 76 -26.56 12.05 -5.94
CA ALA A 76 -26.18 13.38 -5.46
C ALA A 76 -24.66 13.52 -5.34
N GLY A 77 -23.98 12.52 -4.76
CA GLY A 77 -22.52 12.50 -4.62
C GLY A 77 -21.79 12.49 -5.96
N VAL A 78 -22.27 11.71 -6.94
CA VAL A 78 -21.71 11.68 -8.31
C VAL A 78 -21.91 13.03 -9.00
N SER A 79 -23.07 13.65 -8.87
CA SER A 79 -23.36 14.96 -9.46
C SER A 79 -22.47 16.06 -8.85
N ALA A 80 -22.29 16.05 -7.53
CA ALA A 80 -21.39 16.98 -6.84
C ALA A 80 -19.93 16.74 -7.23
N GLY A 81 -19.50 15.48 -7.33
CA GLY A 81 -18.15 15.13 -7.77
C GLY A 81 -17.85 15.58 -9.21
N ALA A 82 -18.83 15.45 -10.12
CA ALA A 82 -18.69 15.92 -11.49
C ALA A 82 -18.57 17.45 -11.58
N GLN A 83 -19.33 18.19 -10.76
CA GLN A 83 -19.21 19.65 -10.67
C GLN A 83 -17.84 20.07 -10.14
N ALA A 84 -17.39 19.47 -9.03
CA ALA A 84 -16.08 19.76 -8.45
C ALA A 84 -14.94 19.45 -9.43
N LEU A 85 -15.03 18.35 -10.19
CA LEU A 85 -14.04 18.00 -11.21
C LEU A 85 -14.03 19.02 -12.36
N SER A 86 -15.20 19.51 -12.77
CA SER A 86 -15.32 20.53 -13.82
C SER A 86 -14.68 21.86 -13.38
N GLU A 87 -14.94 22.27 -12.14
CA GLU A 87 -14.33 23.46 -11.54
C GLU A 87 -12.81 23.33 -11.42
N ALA A 88 -12.32 22.20 -10.91
CA ALA A 88 -10.88 21.93 -10.82
C ALA A 88 -10.20 21.94 -12.19
N THR A 89 -10.83 21.34 -13.21
CA THR A 89 -10.31 21.36 -14.58
C THR A 89 -10.32 22.77 -15.18
N GLY A 90 -11.32 23.59 -14.83
CA GLY A 90 -11.39 25.00 -15.18
C GLY A 90 -10.25 25.81 -14.55
N ALA A 91 -10.00 25.63 -13.25
CA ALA A 91 -8.91 26.27 -12.53
C ALA A 91 -7.55 25.89 -13.11
N LEU A 92 -7.29 24.59 -13.35
CA LEU A 92 -6.05 24.11 -13.95
C LEU A 92 -5.81 24.70 -15.34
N ARG A 93 -6.86 24.82 -16.16
CA ARG A 93 -6.76 25.49 -17.48
C ARG A 93 -6.38 26.95 -17.34
N GLY A 94 -6.93 27.65 -16.33
CA GLY A 94 -6.57 29.03 -16.01
C GLY A 94 -5.11 29.18 -15.61
N GLU A 95 -4.61 28.31 -14.72
CA GLU A 95 -3.21 28.29 -14.31
C GLU A 95 -2.26 28.01 -15.48
N MET A 96 -2.59 27.05 -16.35
CA MET A 96 -1.79 26.77 -17.56
C MET A 96 -1.74 27.96 -18.52
N ALA A 97 -2.86 28.68 -18.68
CA ALA A 97 -2.89 29.89 -19.50
C ALA A 97 -2.00 31.00 -18.90
N ALA A 98 -2.09 31.22 -17.58
CA ALA A 98 -1.27 32.19 -16.87
C ALA A 98 0.23 31.82 -16.92
N MET A 99 0.57 30.55 -16.72
CA MET A 99 1.95 30.06 -16.83
C MET A 99 2.50 30.25 -18.25
N GLY A 100 1.68 30.00 -19.28
CA GLY A 100 2.05 30.23 -20.67
C GLY A 100 2.29 31.71 -20.98
N GLU A 101 1.49 32.62 -20.41
CA GLU A 101 1.70 34.06 -20.53
C GLU A 101 2.97 34.51 -19.81
N ALA A 102 3.20 34.05 -18.58
CA ALA A 102 4.41 34.33 -17.82
C ALA A 102 5.68 33.82 -18.54
N THR A 103 5.63 32.63 -19.14
CA THR A 103 6.76 32.06 -19.88
C THR A 103 7.05 32.85 -21.16
N ARG A 104 6.02 33.31 -21.88
CA ARG A 104 6.22 34.19 -23.05
C ARG A 104 6.82 35.54 -22.65
N ALA A 105 6.38 36.12 -21.53
CA ALA A 105 6.94 37.37 -21.00
C ALA A 105 8.42 37.19 -20.63
N ALA A 106 8.75 36.13 -19.88
CA ALA A 106 10.14 35.81 -19.52
C ALA A 106 11.04 35.55 -20.73
N LEU A 107 10.52 34.87 -21.77
CA LEU A 107 11.27 34.63 -23.00
C LEU A 107 11.54 35.94 -23.77
N ALA A 108 10.57 36.85 -23.84
CA ALA A 108 10.75 38.15 -24.47
C ALA A 108 11.80 38.99 -23.74
N GLU A 109 11.81 38.97 -22.41
CA GLU A 109 12.81 39.65 -21.58
C GLU A 109 14.21 39.06 -21.76
N ALA A 110 14.33 37.73 -21.74
CA ALA A 110 15.59 37.03 -21.98
C ALA A 110 16.15 37.31 -23.38
N GLN A 111 15.28 37.38 -24.40
CA GLN A 111 15.68 37.70 -25.77
C GLN A 111 16.18 39.14 -25.89
N ALA A 112 15.54 40.10 -25.22
CA ALA A 112 16.00 41.49 -25.17
C ALA A 112 17.38 41.59 -24.50
N ALA A 113 17.55 40.97 -23.34
CA ALA A 113 18.84 40.95 -22.62
C ALA A 113 19.97 40.28 -23.43
N ALA A 114 19.66 39.22 -24.17
CA ALA A 114 20.63 38.56 -25.05
C ALA A 114 21.06 39.47 -26.22
N GLN A 115 20.15 40.22 -26.82
CA GLN A 115 20.48 41.19 -27.88
C GLN A 115 21.36 42.34 -27.36
N ASP A 116 21.08 42.83 -26.16
CA ASP A 116 21.89 43.86 -25.51
C ASP A 116 23.31 43.33 -25.22
N ALA A 117 23.43 42.11 -24.71
CA ALA A 117 24.73 41.48 -24.43
C ALA A 117 25.56 41.26 -25.72
N VAL A 118 24.92 40.83 -26.81
CA VAL A 118 25.59 40.68 -28.12
C VAL A 118 26.07 42.03 -28.64
N THR A 119 25.24 43.07 -28.53
CA THR A 119 25.59 44.43 -28.96
C THR A 119 26.75 44.99 -28.14
N ALA A 120 26.74 44.77 -26.82
CA ALA A 120 27.84 45.14 -25.92
C ALA A 120 29.14 44.37 -26.22
N GLY A 121 29.04 43.06 -26.50
CA GLY A 121 30.18 42.23 -26.90
C GLY A 121 30.82 42.69 -28.21
N LEU A 122 30.00 43.03 -29.21
CA LEU A 122 30.48 43.59 -30.48
C LEU A 122 31.16 44.95 -30.29
N ALA A 123 30.64 45.81 -29.41
CA ALA A 123 31.29 47.08 -29.08
C ALA A 123 32.65 46.87 -28.39
N ALA A 124 32.76 45.88 -27.50
CA ALA A 124 34.00 45.51 -26.82
C ALA A 124 35.04 44.88 -27.76
N MET A 125 34.62 44.27 -28.87
CA MET A 125 35.52 43.68 -29.89
C MET A 125 36.05 44.69 -30.93
N SER A 126 35.93 45.99 -30.69
CA SER A 126 36.61 46.99 -31.52
C SER A 126 38.13 46.95 -31.33
N PRO A 127 38.93 47.18 -32.38
CA PRO A 127 40.18 46.44 -32.56
C PRO A 127 41.39 47.21 -32.05
N ALA A 128 42.12 46.61 -31.13
CA ALA A 128 43.57 46.60 -31.07
C ALA A 128 43.96 45.83 -29.81
N GLU A 129 44.43 44.60 -29.93
CA GLU A 129 45.60 44.10 -29.22
C GLU A 129 45.83 42.61 -29.56
N THR A 130 46.78 42.44 -30.47
CA THR A 130 47.89 41.48 -30.42
C THR A 130 47.63 40.16 -29.69
N LEU A 131 47.49 39.10 -30.47
CA LEU A 131 47.61 37.71 -30.00
C LEU A 131 48.99 37.49 -29.38
N GLU A 132 49.05 37.22 -28.08
CA GLU A 132 50.19 36.60 -27.42
C GLU A 132 49.77 35.26 -26.85
N ALA A 133 50.48 34.22 -27.27
CA ALA A 133 50.19 32.82 -26.98
C ALA A 133 50.52 32.48 -25.52
N ALA A 134 49.63 31.77 -24.83
CA ALA A 134 49.92 31.15 -23.54
C ALA A 134 49.23 29.78 -23.40
N PRO A 135 49.85 28.82 -22.70
CA PRO A 135 49.67 27.39 -22.93
C PRO A 135 48.63 26.71 -22.03
N GLU A 136 48.20 25.56 -22.54
CA GLU A 136 47.33 24.56 -21.92
C GLU A 136 47.95 24.00 -20.64
N THR A 137 47.22 24.07 -19.52
CA THR A 137 47.46 23.20 -18.35
C THR A 137 46.12 22.73 -17.78
N MET A 138 45.79 21.48 -18.05
CA MET A 138 44.71 20.74 -17.38
C MET A 138 45.29 20.01 -16.15
N PRO A 139 44.71 20.14 -14.95
CA PRO A 139 44.95 19.21 -13.86
C PRO A 139 43.89 18.10 -13.88
N GLU A 140 44.39 16.88 -14.04
CA GLU A 140 43.73 15.61 -13.76
C GLU A 140 43.68 15.42 -12.24
N ALA A 141 42.49 15.31 -11.66
CA ALA A 141 42.30 15.03 -10.24
C ALA A 141 41.47 13.76 -10.07
N ALA A 142 42.18 12.68 -9.74
CA ALA A 142 41.63 11.42 -9.27
C ALA A 142 40.89 11.62 -7.94
N THR A 143 39.72 11.01 -7.80
CA THR A 143 39.00 10.91 -6.52
C THR A 143 38.56 9.47 -6.33
N GLU A 144 39.44 8.66 -5.72
CA GLU A 144 39.07 7.40 -5.07
C GLU A 144 39.12 7.64 -3.56
N ALA A 145 37.98 7.55 -2.89
CA ALA A 145 37.92 7.47 -1.43
C ALA A 145 36.67 6.70 -0.98
N THR A 146 36.92 5.46 -0.55
CA THR A 146 36.42 4.81 0.68
C THR A 146 34.93 4.90 1.02
N MET A 147 34.26 3.76 0.89
CA MET A 147 32.94 3.50 1.46
C MET A 147 33.04 2.21 2.30
N GLU A 148 33.41 2.36 3.58
CA GLU A 148 33.46 1.27 4.56
C GLU A 148 33.12 1.84 5.95
N ALA A 149 31.83 2.14 6.16
CA ALA A 149 31.20 2.34 7.49
C ALA A 149 29.72 2.72 7.29
N ALA A 150 28.81 1.75 7.13
CA ALA A 150 27.37 2.07 7.08
C ALA A 150 26.43 0.93 7.50
N THR A 151 26.89 -0.03 8.31
CA THR A 151 26.10 -1.26 8.59
C THR A 151 25.13 -1.13 9.78
N GLU A 152 25.18 -0.09 10.61
CA GLU A 152 24.36 -0.04 11.84
C GLU A 152 23.20 0.97 11.83
N ALA A 153 23.19 1.98 10.95
CA ALA A 153 22.39 3.19 11.18
C ALA A 153 20.90 3.19 10.74
N THR A 154 20.29 2.07 10.31
CA THR A 154 18.91 2.12 9.77
C THR A 154 17.90 1.22 10.49
N THR A 155 18.36 0.32 11.36
CA THR A 155 17.47 -0.43 12.26
C THR A 155 17.16 0.38 13.53
N GLU A 156 18.06 1.26 13.97
CA GLU A 156 17.86 2.08 15.18
C GLU A 156 16.75 3.12 15.03
N ALA A 157 16.57 3.70 13.84
CA ALA A 157 15.61 4.80 13.64
C ALA A 157 14.13 4.40 13.84
N VAL A 158 13.81 3.10 13.81
CA VAL A 158 12.44 2.60 14.03
C VAL A 158 12.24 2.04 15.45
N ALA A 159 13.32 1.78 16.20
CA ALA A 159 13.23 1.19 17.53
C ALA A 159 12.58 2.14 18.56
N ASP A 160 12.74 3.45 18.38
CA ASP A 160 12.15 4.48 19.26
C ASP A 160 10.86 5.12 18.70
N ALA A 161 10.32 4.59 17.60
CA ALA A 161 9.10 5.14 17.02
C ALA A 161 7.88 4.88 17.93
N PRO A 162 6.90 5.81 18.00
CA PRO A 162 5.71 5.62 18.81
C PRO A 162 4.89 4.41 18.32
N VAL A 163 4.27 3.69 19.25
CA VAL A 163 3.43 2.53 18.95
C VAL A 163 1.97 2.96 18.76
N TYR A 164 1.37 2.54 17.64
CA TYR A 164 0.01 2.89 17.24
C TYR A 164 -0.90 1.64 17.22
N ARG A 165 -2.10 1.77 17.78
CA ARG A 165 -3.11 0.70 17.86
C ARG A 165 -4.07 0.71 16.68
N ALA A 166 -4.68 -0.45 16.41
CA ALA A 166 -5.78 -0.54 15.46
C ALA A 166 -6.91 0.44 15.82
N GLY A 167 -7.46 1.12 14.81
CA GLY A 167 -8.45 2.18 14.95
C GLY A 167 -7.87 3.58 15.15
N GLN A 168 -6.55 3.74 15.27
CA GLN A 168 -5.93 5.06 15.39
C GLN A 168 -5.58 5.66 14.03
N THR A 169 -5.74 6.98 13.93
CA THR A 169 -5.18 7.78 12.84
C THR A 169 -4.00 8.57 13.38
N VAL A 170 -2.86 8.50 12.70
CA VAL A 170 -1.67 9.29 12.98
C VAL A 170 -1.33 10.20 11.80
N MET A 171 -0.77 11.36 12.12
CA MET A 171 -0.11 12.23 11.15
C MET A 171 1.39 12.01 11.25
N LEU A 172 2.02 11.60 10.15
CA LEU A 172 3.47 11.40 10.04
C LEU A 172 4.07 12.44 9.09
N ALA A 173 5.39 12.62 9.15
CA ALA A 173 6.15 13.59 8.34
C ALA A 173 5.52 14.99 8.34
N ASP A 174 5.40 15.58 9.53
CA ASP A 174 4.87 16.94 9.71
C ASP A 174 3.47 17.17 9.10
N GLY A 175 2.67 16.09 8.99
CA GLY A 175 1.32 16.14 8.44
C GLY A 175 1.22 15.84 6.94
N ALA A 176 2.34 15.53 6.27
CA ALA A 176 2.33 15.10 4.87
C ALA A 176 1.63 13.75 4.67
N LEU A 177 1.62 12.89 5.69
CA LEU A 177 0.95 11.58 5.64
C LEU A 177 -0.07 11.42 6.75
N ARG A 178 -1.31 11.10 6.36
CA ARG A 178 -2.35 10.64 7.28
C ARG A 178 -2.46 9.12 7.19
N VAL A 179 -2.03 8.41 8.24
CA VAL A 179 -2.05 6.94 8.27
C VAL A 179 -3.08 6.45 9.28
N PHE A 180 -4.02 5.62 8.85
CA PHE A 180 -4.97 4.94 9.70
C PHE A 180 -4.60 3.47 9.86
N VAL A 181 -4.38 3.03 11.10
CA VAL A 181 -4.07 1.63 11.41
C VAL A 181 -5.37 0.85 11.43
N SER A 182 -5.65 0.09 10.37
CA SER A 182 -6.91 -0.63 10.22
C SER A 182 -6.93 -1.92 11.03
N ARG A 183 -5.82 -2.68 11.01
CA ARG A 183 -5.66 -3.95 11.73
C ARG A 183 -4.19 -4.20 12.01
N VAL A 184 -3.92 -4.74 13.19
CA VAL A 184 -2.60 -5.26 13.61
C VAL A 184 -2.76 -6.77 13.79
N ASP A 185 -1.87 -7.55 13.17
CA ASP A 185 -1.82 -9.01 13.27
C ASP A 185 -0.44 -9.40 13.83
N ASP A 186 -0.38 -9.55 15.15
CA ASP A 186 0.85 -9.84 15.89
C ASP A 186 1.36 -11.26 15.65
N GLY A 187 0.46 -12.24 15.46
CA GLY A 187 0.81 -13.63 15.16
C GLY A 187 1.59 -13.80 13.85
N GLU A 188 1.31 -12.95 12.87
CA GLU A 188 2.00 -12.95 11.57
C GLU A 188 2.99 -11.80 11.40
N GLY A 189 3.07 -10.88 12.38
CA GLY A 189 3.88 -9.67 12.30
C GLY A 189 3.46 -8.77 11.13
N ARG A 190 2.16 -8.60 10.89
CA ARG A 190 1.61 -7.81 9.77
C ARG A 190 0.71 -6.70 10.25
N VAL A 191 0.63 -5.63 9.46
CA VAL A 191 -0.28 -4.50 9.69
C VAL A 191 -0.99 -4.13 8.40
N SER A 192 -2.27 -3.81 8.51
CA SER A 192 -3.06 -3.20 7.45
C SER A 192 -3.25 -1.71 7.73
N LEU A 193 -2.79 -0.88 6.79
CA LEU A 193 -2.76 0.57 6.89
C LEU A 193 -3.61 1.18 5.78
N ALA A 194 -4.30 2.26 6.08
CA ALA A 194 -4.92 3.13 5.09
C ALA A 194 -4.21 4.48 5.07
N VAL A 195 -3.57 4.82 3.96
CA VAL A 195 -2.75 6.01 3.79
C VAL A 195 -3.54 7.05 2.99
N ASN A 196 -3.60 8.27 3.53
CA ASN A 196 -4.34 9.41 2.98
C ASN A 196 -5.81 9.13 2.68
N GLY A 197 -6.42 8.14 3.34
CA GLY A 197 -7.84 7.80 3.25
C GLY A 197 -8.26 6.91 2.07
N PHE A 198 -7.37 6.62 1.12
CA PHE A 198 -7.73 5.89 -0.10
C PHE A 198 -6.87 4.66 -0.35
N GLU A 199 -5.56 4.74 -0.05
CA GLU A 199 -4.61 3.69 -0.38
C GLU A 199 -4.51 2.70 0.79
N ARG A 200 -4.93 1.45 0.55
CA ARG A 200 -4.80 0.38 1.54
C ARG A 200 -3.56 -0.44 1.25
N VAL A 201 -2.66 -0.51 2.22
CA VAL A 201 -1.42 -1.27 2.13
C VAL A 201 -1.34 -2.28 3.27
N MET A 202 -0.81 -3.46 2.98
CA MET A 202 -0.49 -4.48 3.96
C MET A 202 1.02 -4.64 4.02
N LEU A 203 1.61 -4.42 5.19
CA LEU A 203 3.06 -4.46 5.39
C LEU A 203 3.39 -5.43 6.52
N GLY A 204 4.51 -6.12 6.39
CA GLY A 204 5.10 -6.93 7.46
C GLY A 204 6.07 -6.10 8.31
N GLN A 205 6.38 -6.59 9.51
CA GLN A 205 7.45 -6.06 10.35
C GLN A 205 8.77 -5.95 9.58
N GLY A 206 9.46 -4.82 9.73
CA GLY A 206 10.72 -4.51 9.04
C GLY A 206 10.55 -4.19 7.55
N ARG A 207 9.33 -4.12 7.02
CA ARG A 207 9.07 -3.75 5.63
C ARG A 207 8.76 -2.27 5.50
N ALA A 208 9.07 -1.74 4.32
CA ALA A 208 8.72 -0.39 3.94
C ALA A 208 8.09 -0.37 2.55
N THR A 209 7.31 0.68 2.28
CA THR A 209 6.70 0.92 0.98
C THR A 209 6.72 2.41 0.67
N GLU A 210 6.77 2.75 -0.61
CA GLU A 210 6.72 4.14 -1.04
C GLU A 210 5.28 4.58 -1.18
N VAL A 211 4.94 5.69 -0.53
CA VAL A 211 3.61 6.32 -0.57
C VAL A 211 3.77 7.78 -0.98
N ARG A 212 2.74 8.36 -1.59
CA ARG A 212 2.72 9.80 -1.87
C ARG A 212 2.12 10.58 -0.71
N GLY A 213 2.84 11.59 -0.25
CA GLY A 213 2.35 12.61 0.67
C GLY A 213 1.25 13.47 0.06
N GLY A 214 0.52 14.20 0.90
CA GLY A 214 -0.52 15.14 0.47
C GLY A 214 0.02 16.32 -0.36
N ASP A 215 1.30 16.63 -0.21
CA ASP A 215 2.07 17.60 -0.99
C ASP A 215 2.64 17.01 -2.30
N GLY A 216 2.44 15.71 -2.55
CA GLY A 216 2.98 14.98 -3.69
C GLY A 216 4.40 14.45 -3.49
N ALA A 217 5.05 14.72 -2.35
CA ALA A 217 6.38 14.20 -2.06
C ALA A 217 6.35 12.66 -1.89
N ALA A 218 7.41 12.00 -2.31
CA ALA A 218 7.57 10.57 -2.09
C ALA A 218 8.05 10.32 -0.65
N CYS A 219 7.27 9.55 0.10
CA CYS A 219 7.54 9.18 1.48
C CYS A 219 7.76 7.68 1.60
N LEU A 220 8.67 7.25 2.47
CA LEU A 220 8.92 5.84 2.73
C LEU A 220 8.24 5.42 4.02
N LEU A 221 7.04 4.84 3.92
CA LEU A 221 6.31 4.33 5.08
C LEU A 221 6.92 2.99 5.50
N SER A 222 7.58 2.95 6.66
CA SER A 222 8.19 1.76 7.24
C SER A 222 7.43 1.27 8.47
N VAL A 223 7.42 -0.05 8.63
CA VAL A 223 6.84 -0.75 9.77
C VAL A 223 7.96 -1.30 10.64
N GLY A 224 8.02 -0.83 11.87
CA GLY A 224 8.92 -1.34 12.91
C GLY A 224 8.37 -2.59 13.57
N GLU A 225 8.49 -2.65 14.89
CA GLU A 225 7.93 -3.74 15.69
C GLU A 225 6.40 -3.79 15.57
N VAL A 226 5.88 -5.02 15.42
CA VAL A 226 4.45 -5.34 15.42
C VAL A 226 4.20 -6.25 16.61
N SER A 227 3.35 -5.81 17.54
CA SER A 227 3.04 -6.54 18.77
C SER A 227 1.56 -6.40 19.13
N ALA A 228 1.12 -7.08 20.18
CA ALA A 228 -0.24 -6.95 20.72
C ALA A 228 -0.57 -5.50 21.15
N ASP A 229 0.45 -4.70 21.50
CA ASP A 229 0.28 -3.32 21.92
C ASP A 229 0.10 -2.34 20.76
N GLY A 230 0.46 -2.74 19.54
CA GLY A 230 0.29 -1.96 18.31
C GLY A 230 1.45 -2.14 17.32
N VAL A 231 1.68 -1.10 16.53
CA VAL A 231 2.72 -1.06 15.50
C VAL A 231 3.55 0.21 15.61
N ALA A 232 4.87 0.08 15.54
CA ALA A 232 5.77 1.22 15.37
C ALA A 232 5.79 1.65 13.89
N LEU A 233 5.52 2.92 13.60
CA LEU A 233 5.50 3.46 12.24
C LEU A 233 6.44 4.65 12.11
N ALA A 234 7.21 4.68 11.02
CA ALA A 234 8.01 5.83 10.61
C ALA A 234 7.76 6.13 9.13
N ALA A 235 7.86 7.39 8.73
CA ALA A 235 7.61 7.75 7.34
C ALA A 235 8.41 8.98 6.87
N PRO A 236 9.75 8.90 6.77
CA PRO A 236 10.52 10.02 6.22
C PRO A 236 10.12 10.33 4.78
N CYS A 237 10.09 11.63 4.44
CA CYS A 237 9.70 12.13 3.13
C CYS A 237 10.84 12.93 2.50
N GLY A 238 10.86 12.99 1.16
CA GLY A 238 11.77 13.88 0.42
C GLY A 238 13.25 13.69 0.79
N ALA A 239 13.92 14.79 1.13
CA ALA A 239 15.35 14.83 1.44
C ALA A 239 15.70 14.18 2.80
N ASP A 240 14.74 14.03 3.71
CA ASP A 240 14.95 13.40 5.01
C ASP A 240 15.03 11.86 4.92
N ARG A 241 14.82 11.31 3.72
CA ARG A 241 15.00 9.88 3.48
C ARG A 241 16.48 9.54 3.49
N ALA A 242 16.84 8.51 4.27
CA ALA A 242 18.14 7.87 4.14
C ALA A 242 18.37 7.44 2.67
N GLU A 243 19.62 7.52 2.21
CA GLU A 243 19.98 7.00 0.89
C GLU A 243 19.67 5.50 0.78
N PRO A 244 19.21 5.03 -0.39
CA PRO A 244 18.90 3.62 -0.57
C PRO A 244 20.15 2.77 -0.40
N ARG A 245 20.01 1.68 0.34
CA ARG A 245 21.12 0.77 0.66
C ARG A 245 21.16 -0.39 -0.31
N GLY A 246 22.38 -0.83 -0.64
CA GLY A 246 22.62 -2.06 -1.38
C GLY A 246 22.95 -1.86 -2.86
N VAL A 247 22.68 -2.88 -3.66
CA VAL A 247 23.16 -3.01 -5.04
C VAL A 247 22.02 -2.82 -6.03
N THR A 248 22.17 -1.88 -6.96
CA THR A 248 21.16 -1.63 -8.00
C THR A 248 21.16 -2.70 -9.08
N ALA A 249 20.01 -2.85 -9.77
CA ALA A 249 19.95 -3.63 -10.99
C ALA A 249 20.94 -3.11 -12.05
N GLY A 250 21.66 -4.01 -12.69
CA GLY A 250 22.74 -3.70 -13.64
C GLY A 250 24.11 -3.54 -12.98
N SER A 251 24.21 -3.57 -11.65
CA SER A 251 25.45 -3.36 -10.91
C SER A 251 26.03 -4.66 -10.35
N THR A 252 27.35 -4.68 -10.12
CA THR A 252 28.06 -5.76 -9.42
C THR A 252 28.62 -5.23 -8.11
N ALA A 253 28.26 -5.85 -6.99
CA ALA A 253 28.94 -5.62 -5.73
C ALA A 253 30.04 -6.66 -5.50
N ARG A 254 31.09 -6.23 -4.81
CA ARG A 254 32.09 -7.10 -4.20
C ARG A 254 31.81 -7.15 -2.71
N LEU A 255 31.55 -8.33 -2.20
CA LEU A 255 31.39 -8.57 -0.78
C LEU A 255 32.76 -8.94 -0.19
N THR A 256 32.81 -9.02 1.14
CA THR A 256 33.95 -9.61 1.84
C THR A 256 34.19 -11.03 1.30
N ASP A 257 35.43 -11.52 1.36
CA ASP A 257 35.82 -12.85 0.85
C ASP A 257 35.92 -12.98 -0.69
N GLY A 258 35.87 -11.87 -1.41
CA GLY A 258 36.06 -11.83 -2.86
C GLY A 258 34.85 -12.33 -3.66
N LEU A 259 33.71 -12.52 -2.99
CA LEU A 259 32.44 -12.86 -3.62
C LEU A 259 31.95 -11.68 -4.47
N ARG A 260 31.56 -11.97 -5.72
CA ARG A 260 30.98 -10.98 -6.64
C ARG A 260 29.51 -11.30 -6.85
N VAL A 261 28.63 -10.33 -6.62
CA VAL A 261 27.19 -10.47 -6.83
C VAL A 261 26.75 -9.45 -7.86
N PHE A 262 26.26 -9.95 -9.00
CA PHE A 262 25.64 -9.12 -10.04
C PHE A 262 24.12 -9.18 -9.90
N VAL A 263 23.48 -8.02 -9.78
CA VAL A 263 22.01 -7.92 -9.72
C VAL A 263 21.51 -7.64 -11.13
N SER A 264 20.81 -8.58 -11.75
CA SER A 264 20.25 -8.40 -13.10
C SER A 264 18.91 -7.68 -13.09
N ARG A 265 18.06 -7.97 -12.10
CA ARG A 265 16.71 -7.40 -11.99
C ARG A 265 16.28 -7.40 -10.53
N VAL A 266 15.52 -6.38 -10.15
CA VAL A 266 14.82 -6.30 -8.87
C VAL A 266 13.31 -6.21 -9.15
N SER A 267 12.54 -6.95 -8.36
CA SER A 267 11.08 -7.00 -8.39
C SER A 267 10.55 -6.97 -6.96
N ASP A 268 9.23 -6.83 -6.78
CA ASP A 268 8.62 -6.78 -5.45
C ASP A 268 8.91 -8.06 -4.65
N GLY A 269 9.82 -7.94 -3.69
CA GLY A 269 10.19 -9.02 -2.78
C GLY A 269 11.17 -10.06 -3.33
N ALA A 270 11.67 -9.91 -4.56
CA ALA A 270 12.66 -10.82 -5.13
C ALA A 270 13.67 -10.12 -6.05
N ALA A 271 14.89 -10.65 -6.09
CA ALA A 271 15.95 -10.18 -6.96
C ALA A 271 16.51 -11.34 -7.80
N ARG A 272 16.84 -11.05 -9.06
CA ARG A 272 17.51 -11.98 -9.96
C ARG A 272 19.00 -11.67 -9.95
N ILE A 273 19.81 -12.56 -9.39
CA ILE A 273 21.23 -12.32 -9.13
C ILE A 273 22.12 -13.43 -9.71
N ALA A 274 23.36 -13.08 -10.04
CA ALA A 274 24.41 -14.02 -10.42
C ALA A 274 25.57 -13.92 -9.44
N ILE A 275 26.00 -15.06 -8.90
CA ILE A 275 27.11 -15.16 -7.95
C ILE A 275 28.37 -15.58 -8.70
N ASN A 276 29.47 -14.83 -8.57
CA ASN A 276 30.75 -15.07 -9.24
C ASN A 276 30.64 -15.28 -10.75
N GLY A 277 29.71 -14.57 -11.41
CA GLY A 277 29.48 -14.67 -12.86
C GLY A 277 28.82 -15.97 -13.32
N ARG A 278 28.22 -16.74 -12.40
CA ARG A 278 27.46 -17.96 -12.71
C ARG A 278 26.04 -17.64 -13.20
N SER A 279 25.23 -18.69 -13.41
CA SER A 279 23.84 -18.58 -13.86
C SER A 279 23.01 -17.69 -12.94
N LEU A 280 22.12 -16.90 -13.54
CA LEU A 280 21.17 -16.08 -12.82
C LEU A 280 20.16 -16.95 -12.06
N GLN A 281 20.04 -16.72 -10.77
CA GLN A 281 19.04 -17.32 -9.89
C GLN A 281 18.14 -16.23 -9.31
N SER A 282 16.89 -16.60 -9.02
CA SER A 282 15.95 -15.71 -8.34
C SER A 282 16.03 -16.01 -6.86
N LEU A 283 16.22 -14.98 -6.04
CA LEU A 283 16.14 -15.07 -4.59
C LEU A 283 15.02 -14.15 -4.09
N SER A 284 14.21 -14.68 -3.19
CA SER A 284 13.21 -13.92 -2.45
C SER A 284 13.84 -13.31 -1.19
N VAL A 285 13.29 -12.20 -0.69
CA VAL A 285 13.78 -11.62 0.57
C VAL A 285 13.65 -12.63 1.71
N GLY A 286 14.75 -12.83 2.45
CA GLY A 286 14.93 -13.82 3.50
C GLY A 286 15.53 -15.16 3.02
N GLU A 287 15.55 -15.41 1.71
CA GLU A 287 16.09 -16.63 1.10
C GLU A 287 17.63 -16.55 0.99
N ALA A 288 18.28 -17.72 1.09
CA ALA A 288 19.72 -17.86 0.94
C ALA A 288 20.07 -18.81 -0.21
N ALA A 289 21.16 -18.54 -0.90
CA ALA A 289 21.71 -19.40 -1.93
C ALA A 289 23.17 -19.76 -1.63
N ASP A 290 23.50 -21.04 -1.81
CA ASP A 290 24.86 -21.53 -1.68
C ASP A 290 25.79 -20.93 -2.74
N VAL A 291 27.00 -20.55 -2.34
CA VAL A 291 28.04 -20.06 -3.23
C VAL A 291 28.81 -21.25 -3.81
N PRO A 292 28.74 -21.53 -5.12
CA PRO A 292 29.39 -22.70 -5.69
C PRO A 292 30.92 -22.71 -5.48
N GLY A 293 31.44 -23.78 -4.89
CA GLY A 293 32.87 -23.96 -4.65
C GLY A 293 33.40 -23.28 -3.39
N GLN A 294 32.54 -22.64 -2.60
CA GLN A 294 32.86 -22.10 -1.28
C GLN A 294 31.86 -22.63 -0.26
N ARG A 295 32.23 -22.69 1.02
CA ARG A 295 31.27 -22.99 2.10
C ARG A 295 30.67 -21.67 2.60
N CYS A 296 30.01 -20.96 1.70
CA CYS A 296 29.38 -19.69 1.98
C CYS A 296 27.94 -19.72 1.48
N ALA A 297 27.05 -19.03 2.19
CA ALA A 297 25.70 -18.74 1.76
C ALA A 297 25.53 -17.22 1.57
N LEU A 298 24.93 -16.82 0.46
CA LEU A 298 24.51 -15.45 0.19
C LEU A 298 23.03 -15.33 0.52
N ARG A 299 22.65 -14.41 1.40
CA ARG A 299 21.27 -14.15 1.78
C ARG A 299 20.78 -12.82 1.23
N LEU A 300 19.56 -12.79 0.72
CA LEU A 300 18.88 -11.55 0.36
C LEU A 300 18.17 -10.99 1.59
N GLU A 301 18.72 -9.95 2.21
CA GLU A 301 18.17 -9.38 3.45
C GLU A 301 16.98 -8.46 3.18
N GLY A 302 17.06 -7.69 2.10
CA GLY A 302 16.06 -6.67 1.80
C GLY A 302 16.14 -6.11 0.40
N ILE A 303 15.09 -5.38 0.04
CA ILE A 303 15.03 -4.58 -1.18
C ILE A 303 14.53 -3.18 -0.79
N ASP A 304 15.32 -2.16 -1.06
CA ASP A 304 14.96 -0.75 -0.82
C ASP A 304 15.07 0.03 -2.13
N ARG A 305 13.95 0.55 -2.65
CA ARG A 305 13.89 1.38 -3.87
C ARG A 305 14.71 0.80 -5.04
N GLY A 306 14.57 -0.50 -5.30
CA GLY A 306 15.30 -1.18 -6.38
C GLY A 306 16.77 -1.48 -6.09
N HIS A 307 17.23 -1.27 -4.86
CA HIS A 307 18.54 -1.69 -4.37
C HIS A 307 18.38 -2.96 -3.54
N VAL A 308 19.30 -3.89 -3.72
CA VAL A 308 19.30 -5.21 -3.11
C VAL A 308 20.31 -5.21 -1.97
N ASP A 309 19.84 -5.43 -0.75
CA ASP A 309 20.72 -5.64 0.41
C ASP A 309 21.03 -7.13 0.57
N VAL A 310 22.30 -7.49 0.54
CA VAL A 310 22.76 -8.88 0.57
C VAL A 310 23.81 -9.06 1.66
N SER A 311 23.68 -10.16 2.41
CA SER A 311 24.66 -10.57 3.40
C SER A 311 25.31 -11.90 3.01
N THR A 312 26.50 -12.17 3.52
CA THR A 312 27.24 -13.41 3.31
C THR A 312 27.63 -14.04 4.62
N THR A 313 27.43 -15.35 4.75
CA THR A 313 27.94 -16.14 5.88
C THR A 313 28.78 -17.29 5.36
N CYS A 314 30.02 -17.42 5.86
CA CYS A 314 30.97 -18.47 5.46
C CYS A 314 31.37 -19.32 6.68
N GLY A 315 31.50 -20.65 6.52
CA GLY A 315 31.83 -21.60 7.60
C GLY A 315 32.42 -22.93 7.15
#